data_AF-A0AAD5VT30-F1
#
_entry.id   AF-A0AAD5VT30-F1
#
_cell.length_a   1.000
_cell.length_b   1.000
_cell.length_c   1.000
_cell.angle_alpha   90.00
_cell.angle_beta   90.00
_cell.angle_gamma   90.00
#
_symmetry.space_group_name_H-M   'P 1'
#
loop_
_entity.id
_entity.type
_entity.pdbx_description
1 polymer ?
#
loop_
_entity_poly.entity_id
_entity_poly.type
_entity_poly.pdbx_seq_one_letter_code
_entity_poly.pdbx_strand_id
1 'polypeptide(L)'
;MTLFANAIFRNPHTTAPGTPPAPPTRIPGLGYILFSKAGVPYDQQDNPLSQNTHEVEPPLEAEDDRKCHSTENGQDEPLDVHAQRRRELEAEEARKGEEDWVRSGGVLRDAEGRRDWARTQAVREELKLRELEAQIMERWNTYEQRWAKVLARVKADTDDSNPDTLLRFGDIPWPLKVSAREVSVDDITTQGIEDFLLESLTVRGNKLTKKERVRSSLLRWHPDKLGNILQRIDAEDVEAVRDGLKVVMECLQRLNAQLS
;
A
#
# COMPACT_ATOMS: atom_id res chain seq x y z
N MET A 1 2.83 -54.74 -30.80
CA MET A 1 3.55 -55.42 -29.71
C MET A 1 3.70 -54.44 -28.57
N THR A 2 3.04 -54.78 -27.49
CA THR A 2 2.65 -53.95 -26.35
C THR A 2 3.65 -54.15 -25.22
N LEU A 3 4.18 -53.08 -24.61
CA LEU A 3 4.76 -53.16 -23.26
C LEU A 3 4.46 -51.84 -22.52
N PHE A 4 3.38 -51.88 -21.74
CA PHE A 4 3.08 -50.94 -20.65
C PHE A 4 3.89 -51.35 -19.42
N ALA A 5 4.61 -50.41 -18.82
CA ALA A 5 5.21 -50.57 -17.49
C ALA A 5 4.37 -49.77 -16.47
N ASN A 6 3.60 -50.50 -15.68
CA ASN A 6 2.89 -50.01 -14.49
C ASN A 6 3.89 -49.81 -13.35
N ALA A 7 3.92 -48.61 -12.76
CA ALA A 7 4.51 -48.37 -11.45
C ALA A 7 3.39 -48.13 -10.43
N ILE A 8 3.30 -49.00 -9.43
CA ILE A 8 2.39 -48.93 -8.28
C ILE A 8 3.25 -48.93 -7.01
N PHE A 9 2.75 -48.24 -5.97
CA PHE A 9 3.19 -48.18 -4.55
C PHE A 9 4.29 -47.16 -4.23
N ARG A 10 4.26 -46.36 -3.16
CA ARG A 10 3.55 -46.45 -1.86
C ARG A 10 3.61 -45.06 -1.20
N ASN A 11 2.48 -44.49 -0.77
CA ASN A 11 2.43 -43.29 0.09
C ASN A 11 2.35 -43.72 1.56
N PRO A 12 3.28 -43.31 2.45
CA PRO A 12 3.17 -43.65 3.86
C PRO A 12 3.13 -42.40 4.75
N HIS A 13 2.01 -41.68 4.84
CA HIS A 13 1.74 -40.81 6.00
C HIS A 13 0.23 -40.78 6.29
N THR A 14 -0.22 -41.77 7.05
CA THR A 14 -1.49 -41.75 7.77
C THR A 14 -1.29 -40.89 9.01
N THR A 15 -1.73 -39.64 8.96
CA THR A 15 -1.78 -38.75 10.12
C THR A 15 -3.08 -39.00 10.89
N ALA A 16 -2.96 -39.27 12.18
CA ALA A 16 -4.05 -39.56 13.11
C ALA A 16 -5.09 -38.41 13.19
N PRO A 17 -6.35 -38.71 13.56
CA PRO A 17 -7.36 -37.69 13.79
C PRO A 17 -7.01 -36.83 15.01
N GLY A 18 -6.62 -35.59 14.75
CA GLY A 18 -6.39 -34.58 15.77
C GLY A 18 -7.66 -34.20 16.51
N THR A 19 -7.55 -34.19 17.83
CA THR A 19 -8.50 -33.69 18.81
C THR A 19 -9.04 -32.30 18.42
N PRO A 20 -10.36 -32.04 18.54
CA PRO A 20 -10.91 -30.72 18.28
C PRO A 20 -10.37 -29.68 19.30
N PRO A 21 -10.05 -28.45 18.87
CA PRO A 21 -9.61 -27.41 19.78
C PRO A 21 -10.71 -27.00 20.75
N ALA A 22 -10.32 -26.79 22.02
CA ALA A 22 -11.21 -26.33 23.08
C ALA A 22 -11.81 -24.95 22.74
N PRO A 23 -13.07 -24.66 23.14
CA PRO A 23 -13.68 -23.36 22.95
C PRO A 23 -12.95 -22.28 23.78
N PRO A 24 -12.89 -21.02 23.31
CA PRO A 24 -12.24 -19.94 24.03
C PRO A 24 -12.94 -19.68 25.36
N THR A 25 -12.16 -19.69 26.43
CA THR A 25 -12.57 -19.34 27.79
C THR A 25 -13.11 -17.91 27.80
N ARG A 26 -14.40 -17.73 28.11
CA ARG A 26 -14.99 -16.41 28.36
C ARG A 26 -14.34 -15.82 29.59
N ILE A 27 -13.67 -14.69 29.44
CA ILE A 27 -13.20 -13.86 30.56
C ILE A 27 -14.43 -13.13 31.11
N PRO A 28 -14.89 -13.41 32.34
CA PRO A 28 -15.96 -12.64 32.97
C PRO A 28 -15.40 -11.29 33.42
N GLY A 29 -15.89 -10.19 32.86
CA GLY A 29 -15.60 -8.84 33.39
C GLY A 29 -15.29 -7.73 32.39
N LEU A 30 -15.24 -7.97 31.08
CA LEU A 30 -15.04 -6.89 30.10
C LEU A 30 -16.34 -6.47 29.40
N GLY A 31 -16.91 -5.38 29.90
CA GLY A 31 -17.39 -4.27 29.07
C GLY A 31 -18.65 -4.48 28.26
N TYR A 32 -19.81 -4.33 28.92
CA TYR A 32 -21.01 -3.83 28.27
C TYR A 32 -20.75 -2.41 27.76
N ILE A 33 -20.92 -2.18 26.44
CA ILE A 33 -21.08 -0.83 25.91
C ILE A 33 -22.46 -0.34 26.35
N LEU A 34 -22.48 0.46 27.42
CA LEU A 34 -23.66 1.14 27.95
C LEU A 34 -23.91 2.41 27.15
N PHE A 35 -25.07 2.48 26.50
CA PHE A 35 -25.62 3.70 25.93
C PHE A 35 -26.01 4.65 27.08
N SER A 36 -25.37 5.82 27.15
CA SER A 36 -25.76 6.88 28.10
C SER A 36 -27.14 7.41 27.74
N LYS A 37 -28.14 7.18 28.61
CA LYS A 37 -29.40 7.91 28.59
C LYS A 37 -29.32 9.14 29.49
N ALA A 38 -29.85 10.23 28.98
CA ALA A 38 -29.91 11.54 29.60
C ALA A 38 -30.76 11.58 30.89
N GLY A 39 -30.36 12.49 31.78
CA GLY A 39 -31.25 13.13 32.77
C GLY A 39 -31.01 12.75 34.21
N VAL A 40 -30.55 13.72 35.01
CA VAL A 40 -31.13 14.25 36.28
C VAL A 40 -29.99 14.88 37.10
N PRO A 41 -30.19 16.07 37.69
CA PRO A 41 -29.13 16.85 38.33
C PRO A 41 -28.94 16.44 39.79
N TYR A 42 -27.72 16.57 40.31
CA TYR A 42 -27.53 16.61 41.75
C TYR A 42 -26.52 17.68 42.16
N ASP A 43 -26.95 18.34 43.22
CA ASP A 43 -26.44 19.52 43.87
C ASP A 43 -25.38 19.12 44.92
N GLN A 44 -24.42 20.03 45.11
CA GLN A 44 -23.75 20.40 46.36
C GLN A 44 -23.34 19.31 47.39
N GLN A 45 -22.04 19.20 47.68
CA GLN A 45 -21.41 19.84 48.86
C GLN A 45 -19.97 19.35 49.13
N ASP A 46 -19.09 20.35 49.21
CA ASP A 46 -18.11 20.62 50.26
C ASP A 46 -16.92 19.67 50.56
N ASN A 47 -15.75 20.34 50.52
CA ASN A 47 -14.69 20.41 51.55
C ASN A 47 -13.33 19.72 51.21
N PRO A 48 -12.21 20.11 51.86
CA PRO A 48 -11.41 21.31 51.55
C PRO A 48 -9.87 21.08 51.49
N LEU A 49 -9.13 22.17 51.27
CA LEU A 49 -7.74 22.45 51.70
C LEU A 49 -6.61 21.61 51.07
N SER A 50 -5.77 22.27 50.26
CA SER A 50 -4.35 22.38 50.65
C SER A 50 -3.68 23.58 49.98
N GLN A 51 -3.02 24.36 50.83
CA GLN A 51 -2.20 25.53 50.54
C GLN A 51 -0.89 25.08 49.86
N ASN A 52 -0.42 25.82 48.85
CA ASN A 52 1.00 26.17 48.81
C ASN A 52 1.23 27.44 47.97
N THR A 53 1.61 28.48 48.69
CA THR A 53 2.13 29.76 48.23
C THR A 53 3.56 29.58 47.72
N HIS A 54 3.86 30.11 46.54
CA HIS A 54 5.21 30.62 46.26
C HIS A 54 5.08 31.87 45.39
N GLU A 55 5.30 33.02 46.04
CA GLU A 55 5.55 34.31 45.42
C GLU A 55 6.84 34.22 44.60
N VAL A 56 6.76 34.65 43.33
CA VAL A 56 7.86 35.29 42.61
C VAL A 56 7.21 36.35 41.72
N GLU A 57 7.29 37.61 42.14
CA GLU A 57 7.07 38.77 41.27
C GLU A 57 8.14 38.81 40.17
N PRO A 58 7.76 39.13 38.92
CA PRO A 58 8.67 39.76 37.98
C PRO A 58 8.28 41.23 37.68
N PRO A 59 9.26 42.08 37.34
CA PRO A 59 9.09 43.53 37.27
C PRO A 59 8.29 43.99 36.05
N LEU A 60 7.54 45.07 36.28
CA LEU A 60 6.91 45.95 35.29
C LEU A 60 7.97 46.74 34.52
N GLU A 61 8.13 46.49 33.22
CA GLU A 61 8.66 47.46 32.27
C GLU A 61 7.88 47.44 30.94
N ALA A 62 7.18 48.54 30.73
CA ALA A 62 6.95 49.31 29.50
C ALA A 62 6.77 48.62 28.13
N GLU A 63 5.57 48.82 27.59
CA GLU A 63 5.28 49.41 26.27
C GLU A 63 6.06 48.86 25.07
N ASP A 64 5.43 47.97 24.31
CA ASP A 64 5.68 47.88 22.87
C ASP A 64 4.38 47.54 22.13
N ASP A 65 3.95 48.48 21.30
CA ASP A 65 2.76 48.50 20.46
C ASP A 65 2.73 47.31 19.48
N ARG A 66 2.25 46.15 19.92
CA ARG A 66 1.91 45.05 19.02
C ARG A 66 0.44 45.13 18.63
N LYS A 67 0.22 45.94 17.61
CA LYS A 67 -0.87 45.90 16.65
C LYS A 67 -1.48 44.49 16.54
N CYS A 68 -2.55 44.25 17.30
CA CYS A 68 -3.50 43.17 17.07
C CYS A 68 -4.11 43.38 15.68
N HIS A 69 -3.54 42.74 14.67
CA HIS A 69 -4.28 42.41 13.45
C HIS A 69 -5.20 41.25 13.78
N SER A 70 -6.30 41.58 14.43
CA SER A 70 -7.53 40.80 14.37
C SER A 70 -8.01 40.83 12.92
N THR A 71 -7.47 39.94 12.09
CA THR A 71 -8.19 39.53 10.88
C THR A 71 -9.33 38.63 11.33
N GLU A 72 -10.33 39.23 11.98
CA GLU A 72 -11.70 38.71 12.01
C GLU A 72 -12.29 38.89 10.62
N ASN A 73 -11.75 38.13 9.65
CA ASN A 73 -12.54 37.75 8.50
C ASN A 73 -13.45 36.60 8.97
N GLY A 74 -14.44 36.97 9.78
CA GLY A 74 -15.63 36.18 10.00
C GLY A 74 -16.37 36.07 8.67
N GLN A 75 -15.90 35.19 7.80
CA GLN A 75 -16.75 34.63 6.79
C GLN A 75 -17.76 33.79 7.56
N ASP A 76 -18.95 34.34 7.77
CA ASP A 76 -20.14 33.57 8.16
C ASP A 76 -20.37 32.54 7.05
N GLU A 77 -19.64 31.42 7.12
CA GLU A 77 -19.94 30.23 6.34
C GLU A 77 -21.38 29.86 6.70
N PRO A 78 -22.30 29.85 5.73
CA PRO A 78 -23.72 29.65 6.00
C PRO A 78 -23.88 28.38 6.85
N LEU A 79 -24.66 28.46 7.94
CA LEU A 79 -24.91 27.32 8.85
C LEU A 79 -25.29 26.03 8.12
N ASP A 80 -25.88 26.16 6.93
CA ASP A 80 -26.23 25.08 6.01
C ASP A 80 -25.00 24.31 5.47
N VAL A 81 -23.90 25.00 5.12
CA VAL A 81 -22.66 24.39 4.62
C VAL A 81 -22.00 23.54 5.71
N HIS A 82 -22.00 24.01 6.96
CA HIS A 82 -21.49 23.26 8.10
C HIS A 82 -22.36 22.03 8.41
N ALA A 83 -23.69 22.18 8.39
CA ALA A 83 -24.61 21.07 8.60
C ALA A 83 -24.49 20.01 7.48
N GLN A 84 -24.31 20.44 6.23
CA GLN A 84 -24.10 19.55 5.10
C GLN A 84 -22.77 18.79 5.22
N ARG A 85 -21.66 19.49 5.49
CA ARG A 85 -20.34 18.85 5.70
C ARG A 85 -20.39 17.79 6.81
N ARG A 86 -21.11 18.07 7.91
CA ARG A 86 -21.31 17.09 8.98
C ARG A 86 -22.04 15.83 8.51
N ARG A 87 -23.14 16.00 7.76
CA ARG A 87 -23.89 14.85 7.20
C ARG A 87 -23.03 14.04 6.23
N GLU A 88 -22.20 14.70 5.43
CA GLU A 88 -21.28 14.04 4.51
C GLU A 88 -20.23 13.21 5.26
N LEU A 89 -19.61 13.78 6.31
CA LEU A 89 -18.66 13.05 7.16
C LEU A 89 -19.32 11.87 7.88
N GLU A 90 -20.50 12.07 8.49
CA GLU A 90 -21.26 11.01 9.16
C GLU A 90 -21.65 9.89 8.16
N ALA A 91 -22.00 10.24 6.92
CA ALA A 91 -22.31 9.27 5.86
C ALA A 91 -21.07 8.51 5.36
N GLU A 92 -19.92 9.17 5.24
CA GLU A 92 -18.65 8.52 4.88
C GLU A 92 -18.17 7.56 5.97
N GLU A 93 -18.29 7.96 7.24
CA GLU A 93 -17.98 7.10 8.38
C GLU A 93 -18.91 5.89 8.43
N ALA A 94 -20.21 6.07 8.18
CA ALA A 94 -21.16 4.96 8.07
C ALA A 94 -20.76 4.00 6.94
N ARG A 95 -20.41 4.51 5.76
CA ARG A 95 -19.95 3.69 4.63
C ARG A 95 -18.68 2.93 4.97
N LYS A 96 -17.71 3.58 5.64
CA LYS A 96 -16.47 2.93 6.07
C LYS A 96 -16.74 1.83 7.10
N GLY A 97 -17.64 2.07 8.05
CA GLY A 97 -18.06 1.08 9.04
C GLY A 97 -18.74 -0.14 8.40
N GLU A 98 -19.55 0.07 7.36
CA GLU A 98 -20.14 -1.03 6.59
C GLU A 98 -19.08 -1.88 5.87
N GLU A 99 -18.13 -1.22 5.21
CA GLU A 99 -17.01 -1.90 4.53
C GLU A 99 -16.14 -2.69 5.52
N ASP A 100 -15.78 -2.10 6.67
CA ASP A 100 -14.99 -2.75 7.70
C ASP A 100 -15.74 -3.93 8.36
N TRP A 101 -17.05 -3.80 8.56
CA TRP A 101 -17.90 -4.89 9.03
C TRP A 101 -17.89 -6.07 8.05
N VAL A 102 -18.06 -5.79 6.75
CA VAL A 102 -18.04 -6.82 5.70
C VAL A 102 -16.64 -7.45 5.56
N ARG A 103 -15.58 -6.65 5.66
CA ARG A 103 -14.18 -7.13 5.67
C ARG A 103 -13.91 -8.09 6.81
N SER A 104 -14.49 -7.84 7.98
CA SER A 104 -14.40 -8.72 9.16
C SER A 104 -15.25 -10.00 9.05
N GLY A 105 -15.94 -10.22 7.91
CA GLY A 105 -16.78 -11.38 7.67
C GLY A 105 -18.27 -11.18 7.99
N GLY A 106 -18.66 -9.95 8.34
CA GLY A 106 -20.04 -9.57 8.62
C GLY A 106 -20.98 -9.70 7.42
N VAL A 107 -22.29 -9.67 7.71
CA VAL A 107 -23.37 -9.59 6.72
C VAL A 107 -24.19 -8.34 7.04
N LEU A 108 -24.44 -7.52 6.02
CA LEU A 108 -25.24 -6.30 6.14
C LEU A 108 -26.71 -6.64 6.33
N ARG A 109 -27.45 -5.70 6.93
CA ARG A 109 -28.89 -5.83 7.16
C ARG A 109 -29.65 -4.74 6.42
N ASP A 110 -30.84 -5.09 5.94
CA ASP A 110 -31.77 -4.13 5.34
C ASP A 110 -32.50 -3.31 6.43
N ALA A 111 -33.34 -2.36 6.02
CA ALA A 111 -34.12 -1.54 6.94
C ALA A 111 -35.09 -2.36 7.81
N GLU A 112 -35.49 -3.55 7.34
CA GLU A 112 -36.32 -4.51 8.06
C GLU A 112 -35.49 -5.46 8.98
N GLY A 113 -34.17 -5.27 9.04
CA GLY A 113 -33.25 -6.06 9.87
C GLY A 113 -32.94 -7.46 9.34
N ARG A 114 -33.39 -7.81 8.13
CA ARG A 114 -33.06 -9.08 7.45
C ARG A 114 -31.67 -9.01 6.84
N ARG A 115 -31.06 -10.17 6.60
CA ARG A 115 -29.70 -10.25 6.02
C ARG A 115 -29.76 -9.92 4.53
N ASP A 116 -29.02 -8.88 4.15
CA ASP A 116 -28.89 -8.45 2.76
C ASP A 116 -27.63 -9.07 2.13
N TRP A 117 -27.82 -10.25 1.54
CA TRP A 117 -26.73 -10.94 0.85
C TRP A 117 -26.30 -10.22 -0.43
N ALA A 118 -27.22 -9.58 -1.15
CA ALA A 118 -26.90 -8.91 -2.42
C ALA A 118 -25.97 -7.72 -2.17
N ARG A 119 -26.32 -6.85 -1.21
CA ARG A 119 -25.48 -5.72 -0.80
C ARG A 119 -24.15 -6.18 -0.21
N THR A 120 -24.17 -7.22 0.62
CA THR A 120 -22.94 -7.78 1.19
C THR A 120 -22.00 -8.31 0.10
N GLN A 121 -22.51 -9.01 -0.92
CA GLN A 121 -21.69 -9.52 -2.02
C GLN A 121 -21.12 -8.37 -2.87
N ALA A 122 -21.94 -7.36 -3.19
CA ALA A 122 -21.46 -6.19 -3.93
C ALA A 122 -20.33 -5.46 -3.17
N VAL A 123 -20.45 -5.28 -1.85
CA VAL A 123 -19.38 -4.68 -1.03
C VAL A 123 -18.14 -5.57 -1.03
N ARG A 124 -18.29 -6.90 -0.93
CA ARG A 124 -17.14 -7.83 -1.00
C ARG A 124 -16.42 -7.78 -2.34
N GLU A 125 -17.16 -7.73 -3.44
CA GLU A 125 -16.59 -7.66 -4.79
C GLU A 125 -15.84 -6.34 -4.99
N GLU A 126 -16.41 -5.22 -4.55
CA GLU A 126 -15.74 -3.93 -4.60
C GLU A 126 -14.48 -3.89 -3.70
N LEU A 127 -14.54 -4.46 -2.49
CA LEU A 127 -13.36 -4.58 -1.61
C LEU A 127 -12.26 -5.41 -2.25
N LYS A 128 -12.60 -6.55 -2.86
CA LYS A 128 -11.64 -7.39 -3.60
C LYS A 128 -11.02 -6.62 -4.76
N LEU A 129 -11.81 -5.87 -5.52
CA LEU A 129 -11.32 -5.07 -6.63
C LEU A 129 -10.33 -4.00 -6.15
N ARG A 130 -10.66 -3.27 -5.07
CA ARG A 130 -9.77 -2.26 -4.49
C ARG A 130 -8.48 -2.86 -3.95
N GLU A 131 -8.54 -4.03 -3.34
CA GLU A 131 -7.36 -4.73 -2.85
C GLU A 131 -6.44 -5.17 -3.99
N LEU A 132 -7.00 -5.69 -5.08
CA LEU A 132 -6.23 -6.01 -6.29
C LEU A 132 -5.58 -4.75 -6.90
N GLU A 133 -6.32 -3.65 -7.01
CA GLU A 133 -5.79 -2.37 -7.49
C GLU A 133 -4.66 -1.85 -6.60
N ALA A 134 -4.82 -1.93 -5.27
CA ALA A 134 -3.80 -1.54 -4.31
C ALA A 134 -2.54 -2.42 -4.45
N GLN A 135 -2.68 -3.74 -4.63
CA GLN A 135 -1.56 -4.64 -4.87
C GLN A 135 -0.82 -4.36 -6.18
N ILE A 136 -1.54 -3.98 -7.25
CA ILE A 136 -0.94 -3.56 -8.52
C ILE A 136 -0.11 -2.30 -8.32
N MET A 137 -0.68 -1.28 -7.66
CA MET A 137 0.00 -0.02 -7.39
C MET A 137 1.21 -0.19 -6.46
N GLU A 138 1.09 -1.02 -5.43
CA GLU A 138 2.18 -1.30 -4.50
C GLU A 138 3.38 -1.97 -5.20
N ARG A 139 3.11 -2.93 -6.10
CA ARG A 139 4.16 -3.54 -6.92
C ARG A 139 4.85 -2.52 -7.81
N TRP A 140 4.09 -1.62 -8.44
CA TRP A 140 4.65 -0.54 -9.26
C TRP A 140 5.50 0.42 -8.42
N ASN A 141 5.00 0.84 -7.26
CA ASN A 141 5.72 1.73 -6.35
C ASN A 141 7.01 1.10 -5.83
N THR A 142 6.97 -0.18 -5.48
CA THR A 142 8.17 -0.94 -5.08
C THR A 142 9.20 -0.97 -6.20
N TYR A 143 8.78 -1.19 -7.45
CA TYR A 143 9.66 -1.14 -8.62
C TYR A 143 10.31 0.25 -8.80
N GLU A 144 9.54 1.33 -8.71
CA GLU A 144 10.08 2.70 -8.79
C GLU A 144 11.06 3.01 -7.65
N GLN A 145 10.75 2.56 -6.43
CA GLN A 145 11.65 2.73 -5.27
C GLN A 145 12.96 1.97 -5.45
N ARG A 146 12.93 0.74 -5.98
CA ARG A 146 14.15 -0.02 -6.29
C ARG A 146 14.98 0.68 -7.36
N TRP A 147 14.34 1.23 -8.39
CA TRP A 147 15.01 2.05 -9.39
C TRP A 147 15.69 3.27 -8.78
N ALA A 148 14.99 4.01 -7.93
CA ALA A 148 15.55 5.18 -7.26
C ALA A 148 16.78 4.80 -6.41
N LYS A 149 16.74 3.66 -5.71
CA LYS A 149 17.87 3.15 -4.92
C LYS A 149 19.09 2.80 -5.79
N VAL A 150 18.90 2.11 -6.91
CA VAL A 150 20.00 1.80 -7.85
C VAL A 150 20.63 3.08 -8.38
N LEU A 151 19.82 4.04 -8.82
CA LEU A 151 20.33 5.32 -9.32
C LEU A 151 21.04 6.14 -8.23
N ALA A 152 20.58 6.07 -6.97
CA ALA A 152 21.23 6.72 -5.86
C ALA A 152 22.60 6.10 -5.56
N ARG A 153 22.71 4.76 -5.60
CA ARG A 153 24.00 4.04 -5.44
C ARG A 153 24.99 4.44 -6.53
N VAL A 154 24.58 4.40 -7.79
CA VAL A 154 25.43 4.78 -8.93
C VAL A 154 25.91 6.23 -8.86
N LYS A 155 25.12 7.14 -8.25
CA LYS A 155 25.50 8.55 -8.07
C LYS A 155 26.40 8.80 -6.87
N ALA A 156 26.19 8.08 -5.77
CA ALA A 156 26.92 8.29 -4.53
C ALA A 156 28.37 7.82 -4.66
N ASP A 157 28.60 6.79 -5.46
CA ASP A 157 29.89 6.14 -5.56
C ASP A 157 30.75 6.77 -6.66
N THR A 158 31.62 7.69 -6.23
CA THR A 158 32.62 8.32 -7.10
C THR A 158 33.95 7.54 -7.05
N ASP A 159 34.10 6.61 -6.11
CA ASP A 159 35.35 5.88 -5.86
C ASP A 159 35.19 4.41 -6.28
N ASP A 160 35.87 4.03 -7.37
CA ASP A 160 35.80 2.70 -8.03
C ASP A 160 36.31 1.53 -7.17
N SER A 161 36.78 1.80 -5.95
CA SER A 161 37.67 0.91 -5.23
C SER A 161 36.96 -0.02 -4.22
N ASN A 162 35.65 0.14 -3.98
CA ASN A 162 34.93 -0.67 -3.00
C ASN A 162 34.13 -1.81 -3.67
N PRO A 163 34.48 -3.09 -3.47
CA PRO A 163 33.73 -4.20 -4.05
C PRO A 163 32.32 -4.36 -3.45
N ASP A 164 32.06 -3.81 -2.25
CA ASP A 164 30.77 -3.92 -1.56
C ASP A 164 29.70 -2.96 -2.13
N THR A 165 30.09 -2.10 -3.09
CA THR A 165 29.18 -1.17 -3.78
C THR A 165 28.81 -1.64 -5.18
N LEU A 166 29.36 -2.76 -5.65
CA LEU A 166 29.02 -3.35 -6.94
C LEU A 166 27.57 -3.86 -6.96
N LEU A 167 26.90 -3.59 -8.07
CA LEU A 167 25.53 -4.04 -8.32
C LEU A 167 25.56 -5.48 -8.84
N ARG A 168 24.69 -6.31 -8.31
CA ARG A 168 24.46 -7.67 -8.80
C ARG A 168 23.26 -7.73 -9.73
N PHE A 169 23.11 -8.84 -10.45
CA PHE A 169 21.96 -9.07 -11.32
C PHE A 169 20.61 -8.87 -10.61
N GLY A 170 20.51 -9.32 -9.35
CA GLY A 170 19.31 -9.18 -8.52
C GLY A 170 19.03 -7.77 -7.98
N ASP A 171 20.02 -6.88 -7.98
CA ASP A 171 19.82 -5.47 -7.59
C ASP A 171 19.12 -4.68 -8.69
N ILE A 172 19.23 -5.12 -9.95
CA ILE A 172 18.58 -4.48 -11.08
C ILE A 172 17.05 -4.71 -10.98
N PRO A 173 16.24 -3.64 -10.94
CA PRO A 173 14.79 -3.77 -10.85
C PRO A 173 14.22 -4.16 -12.22
N TRP A 174 14.22 -5.46 -12.50
CA TRP A 174 13.58 -6.03 -13.68
C TRP A 174 12.07 -5.76 -13.66
N PRO A 175 11.44 -5.41 -14.80
CA PRO A 175 10.02 -5.08 -14.87
C PRO A 175 9.19 -6.38 -14.88
N LEU A 176 9.25 -7.13 -13.78
CA LEU A 176 8.61 -8.43 -13.62
C LEU A 176 7.74 -8.46 -12.37
N LYS A 177 6.75 -9.36 -12.35
CA LYS A 177 6.01 -9.71 -11.14
C LYS A 177 6.90 -10.58 -10.25
N VAL A 178 7.80 -9.95 -9.51
CA VAL A 178 8.75 -10.65 -8.65
C VAL A 178 7.99 -11.38 -7.53
N SER A 179 8.06 -12.71 -7.52
CA SER A 179 7.73 -13.53 -6.36
C SER A 179 8.93 -13.55 -5.41
N ALA A 180 8.78 -14.01 -4.15
CA ALA A 180 9.82 -13.91 -3.11
C ALA A 180 11.17 -14.63 -3.39
N ARG A 181 11.36 -15.18 -4.61
CA ARG A 181 12.58 -15.83 -5.07
C ARG A 181 13.49 -14.82 -5.79
N GLU A 182 14.80 -15.09 -5.77
CA GLU A 182 15.79 -14.41 -6.61
C GLU A 182 15.44 -14.56 -8.10
N VAL A 183 15.53 -13.46 -8.84
CA VAL A 183 15.22 -13.41 -10.28
C VAL A 183 16.41 -13.98 -11.05
N SER A 184 16.16 -14.90 -11.97
CA SER A 184 17.14 -15.40 -12.93
C SER A 184 16.91 -14.81 -14.32
N VAL A 185 17.89 -14.96 -15.23
CA VAL A 185 17.80 -14.52 -16.63
C VAL A 185 16.62 -15.18 -17.34
N ASP A 186 16.37 -16.46 -17.06
CA ASP A 186 15.28 -17.24 -17.66
C ASP A 186 13.88 -16.73 -17.28
N ASP A 187 13.77 -16.04 -16.15
CA ASP A 187 12.50 -15.46 -15.68
C ASP A 187 12.13 -14.19 -16.47
N ILE A 188 13.13 -13.56 -17.13
CA ILE A 188 12.94 -12.36 -17.95
C ILE A 188 12.32 -12.78 -19.28
N THR A 189 10.99 -12.91 -19.27
CA THR A 189 10.21 -13.22 -20.47
C THR A 189 9.52 -11.98 -21.03
N THR A 190 9.41 -11.89 -22.35
CA THR A 190 8.71 -10.79 -23.04
C THR A 190 7.27 -10.62 -22.52
N GLN A 191 6.58 -11.74 -22.25
CA GLN A 191 5.21 -11.71 -21.73
C GLN A 191 5.15 -11.20 -20.28
N GLY A 192 6.05 -11.66 -19.41
CA GLY A 192 6.10 -11.18 -18.03
C GLY A 192 6.37 -9.67 -17.93
N ILE A 193 7.19 -9.15 -18.83
CA ILE A 193 7.49 -7.71 -18.93
C ILE A 193 6.28 -6.92 -19.41
N GLU A 194 5.64 -7.38 -20.48
CA GLU A 194 4.42 -6.76 -21.02
C GLU A 194 3.31 -6.71 -19.98
N ASP A 195 3.05 -7.85 -19.32
CA ASP A 195 2.04 -7.96 -18.27
C ASP A 195 2.32 -6.99 -17.13
N PHE A 196 3.57 -6.92 -16.65
CA PHE A 196 3.94 -6.00 -15.56
C PHE A 196 3.74 -4.53 -15.94
N LEU A 197 4.22 -4.11 -17.12
CA LEU A 197 4.15 -2.71 -17.55
C LEU A 197 2.71 -2.25 -17.77
N LEU A 198 1.89 -3.11 -18.37
CA LEU A 198 0.51 -2.78 -18.74
C LEU A 198 -0.49 -2.98 -17.61
N GLU A 199 -0.23 -3.87 -16.65
CA GLU A 199 -1.11 -4.13 -15.50
C GLU A 199 -1.36 -2.86 -14.68
N SER A 200 -0.33 -2.02 -14.48
CA SER A 200 -0.49 -0.73 -13.78
C SER A 200 -1.51 0.21 -14.44
N LEU A 201 -1.78 0.04 -15.73
CA LEU A 201 -2.74 0.86 -16.49
C LEU A 201 -4.18 0.40 -16.31
N THR A 202 -4.41 -0.77 -15.71
CA THR A 202 -5.75 -1.32 -15.46
C THR A 202 -6.42 -0.71 -14.22
N VAL A 203 -5.64 -0.06 -13.35
CA VAL A 203 -6.14 0.56 -12.12
C VAL A 203 -7.01 1.79 -12.43
N ARG A 204 -8.19 1.86 -11.79
CA ARG A 204 -9.10 3.01 -11.94
C ARG A 204 -8.40 4.32 -11.60
N GLY A 205 -8.60 5.35 -12.43
CA GLY A 205 -8.03 6.68 -12.24
C GLY A 205 -6.61 6.87 -12.79
N ASN A 206 -6.00 5.84 -13.39
CA ASN A 206 -4.73 6.02 -14.09
C ASN A 206 -4.93 6.86 -15.36
N LYS A 207 -4.20 7.99 -15.45
CA LYS A 207 -4.27 8.91 -16.58
C LYS A 207 -3.24 8.62 -17.66
N LEU A 208 -2.29 7.73 -17.40
CA LEU A 208 -1.21 7.42 -18.32
C LEU A 208 -1.70 6.49 -19.43
N THR A 209 -1.37 6.85 -20.66
CA THR A 209 -1.65 6.01 -21.82
C THR A 209 -0.62 4.87 -21.96
N LYS A 210 -1.00 3.81 -22.66
CA LYS A 210 -0.08 2.71 -23.03
C LYS A 210 1.16 3.24 -23.75
N LYS A 211 0.98 4.20 -24.67
CA LYS A 211 2.06 4.81 -25.45
C LYS A 211 3.05 5.58 -24.57
N GLU A 212 2.55 6.38 -23.63
CA GLU A 212 3.40 7.11 -22.68
C GLU A 212 4.19 6.16 -21.77
N ARG A 213 3.55 5.09 -21.29
CA ARG A 213 4.19 4.06 -20.45
C ARG A 213 5.34 3.37 -21.16
N VAL A 214 5.13 2.96 -22.41
CA VAL A 214 6.15 2.29 -23.23
C VAL A 214 7.28 3.27 -23.56
N ARG A 215 6.96 4.51 -23.94
CA ARG A 215 7.97 5.53 -24.25
C ARG A 215 8.84 5.88 -23.05
N SER A 216 8.26 6.06 -21.86
CA SER A 216 9.03 6.34 -20.64
C SER A 216 9.92 5.15 -20.25
N SER A 217 9.42 3.93 -20.43
CA SER A 217 10.20 2.70 -20.20
C SER A 217 11.36 2.58 -21.19
N LEU A 218 11.15 2.84 -22.49
CA LEU A 218 12.21 2.86 -23.49
C LEU A 218 13.33 3.85 -23.16
N LEU A 219 12.98 5.06 -22.70
CA LEU A 219 13.95 6.07 -22.31
C LEU A 219 14.77 5.64 -21.08
N ARG A 220 14.14 4.92 -20.14
CA ARG A 220 14.79 4.41 -18.94
C ARG A 220 15.75 3.25 -19.24
N TRP A 221 15.32 2.31 -20.08
CA TRP A 221 16.10 1.14 -20.47
C TRP A 221 17.05 1.39 -21.65
N HIS A 222 17.18 2.64 -22.11
CA HIS A 222 18.07 2.99 -23.20
C HIS A 222 19.55 2.74 -22.83
N PRO A 223 20.37 2.14 -23.72
CA PRO A 223 21.76 1.80 -23.42
C PRO A 223 22.61 2.99 -22.95
N ASP A 224 22.34 4.19 -23.47
CA ASP A 224 22.99 5.44 -23.02
C ASP A 224 22.83 5.70 -21.51
N LYS A 225 21.64 5.48 -20.96
CA LYS A 225 21.36 5.69 -19.53
C LYS A 225 21.89 4.54 -18.68
N LEU A 226 21.89 3.34 -19.24
CA LEU A 226 22.34 2.14 -18.55
C LEU A 226 23.86 1.97 -18.56
N GLY A 227 24.60 2.68 -19.40
CA GLY A 227 26.06 2.60 -19.46
C GLY A 227 26.72 2.81 -18.09
N ASN A 228 26.26 3.79 -17.32
CA ASN A 228 26.77 4.07 -15.97
C ASN A 228 26.41 2.97 -14.97
N ILE A 229 25.28 2.29 -15.15
CA ILE A 229 24.87 1.16 -14.30
C ILE A 229 25.71 -0.07 -14.65
N LEU A 230 25.93 -0.35 -15.94
CA LEU A 230 26.74 -1.48 -16.42
C LEU A 230 28.20 -1.42 -15.97
N GLN A 231 28.77 -0.23 -15.82
CA GLN A 231 30.12 -0.04 -15.28
C GLN A 231 30.22 -0.38 -13.78
N ARG A 232 29.09 -0.40 -13.07
CA ARG A 232 29.00 -0.65 -11.63
C ARG A 232 28.56 -2.08 -11.32
N ILE A 233 28.38 -2.93 -12.32
CA ILE A 233 27.94 -4.31 -12.14
C ILE A 233 29.14 -5.23 -11.91
N ASP A 234 28.98 -6.20 -11.01
CA ASP A 234 29.96 -7.24 -10.78
C ASP A 234 30.31 -7.94 -12.11
N ALA A 235 31.60 -8.16 -12.37
CA ALA A 235 32.09 -8.76 -13.61
C ALA A 235 31.45 -10.13 -13.91
N GLU A 236 31.07 -10.89 -12.88
CA GLU A 236 30.38 -12.18 -13.02
C GLU A 236 28.95 -12.04 -13.57
N ASP A 237 28.28 -10.93 -13.27
CA ASP A 237 26.88 -10.68 -13.63
C ASP A 237 26.71 -9.83 -14.90
N VAL A 238 27.78 -9.23 -15.44
CA VAL A 238 27.69 -8.30 -16.58
C VAL A 238 27.00 -8.93 -17.80
N GLU A 239 27.35 -10.16 -18.15
CA GLU A 239 26.76 -10.84 -19.31
C GLU A 239 25.29 -11.19 -19.07
N ALA A 240 24.95 -11.70 -17.87
CA ALA A 240 23.57 -11.97 -17.48
C ALA A 240 22.70 -10.70 -17.54
N VAL A 241 23.22 -9.56 -17.07
CA VAL A 241 22.51 -8.27 -17.17
C VAL A 241 22.35 -7.86 -18.63
N ARG A 242 23.38 -7.97 -19.47
CA ARG A 242 23.29 -7.63 -20.90
C ARG A 242 22.23 -8.45 -21.63
N ASP A 243 22.15 -9.74 -21.34
CA ASP A 243 21.15 -10.64 -21.90
C ASP A 243 19.73 -10.22 -21.43
N GLY A 244 19.54 -9.98 -20.14
CA GLY A 244 18.27 -9.48 -19.61
C GLY A 244 17.85 -8.13 -20.23
N LEU A 245 18.81 -7.20 -20.39
CA LEU A 245 18.59 -5.91 -21.02
C LEU A 245 18.14 -6.04 -22.47
N LYS A 246 18.75 -6.96 -23.22
CA LYS A 246 18.38 -7.23 -24.60
C LYS A 246 16.91 -7.67 -24.69
N VAL A 247 16.48 -8.60 -23.84
CA VAL A 247 15.09 -9.08 -23.81
C VAL A 247 14.11 -7.95 -23.45
N VAL A 248 14.45 -7.12 -22.46
CA VAL A 248 13.62 -5.96 -22.09
C VAL A 248 13.49 -4.97 -23.23
N MET A 249 14.60 -4.63 -23.89
CA MET A 249 14.61 -3.69 -25.01
C MET A 249 13.86 -4.22 -26.23
N GLU A 250 14.05 -5.48 -26.58
CA GLU A 250 13.29 -6.14 -27.67
C GLU A 250 11.77 -6.11 -27.38
N CYS A 251 11.38 -6.40 -26.13
CA CYS A 251 9.97 -6.31 -25.71
C CYS A 251 9.42 -4.90 -25.86
N LEU A 252 10.14 -3.88 -25.37
CA LEU A 252 9.70 -2.49 -25.42
C LEU A 252 9.64 -1.95 -26.86
N GLN A 253 10.58 -2.31 -27.72
CA GLN A 253 10.57 -1.94 -29.13
C GLN A 253 9.38 -2.55 -29.87
N ARG A 254 9.10 -3.84 -29.62
CA ARG A 254 7.91 -4.54 -30.15
C ARG A 254 6.62 -3.83 -29.73
N LEU A 255 6.48 -3.50 -28.45
CA LEU A 255 5.30 -2.78 -27.93
C LEU A 255 5.18 -1.38 -28.52
N ASN A 256 6.29 -0.67 -28.70
CA ASN A 256 6.28 0.67 -29.29
C ASN A 256 5.89 0.63 -30.77
N ALA A 257 6.35 -0.37 -31.51
CA ALA A 257 5.99 -0.58 -32.92
C ALA A 257 4.50 -0.87 -33.09
N GLN A 258 3.87 -1.59 -32.15
CA GLN A 258 2.42 -1.87 -32.17
C GLN A 258 1.55 -0.64 -31.84
N LEU A 259 2.13 0.37 -31.17
CA LEU A 259 1.43 1.59 -30.73
C LEU A 259 1.75 2.81 -31.63
N SER A 260 2.55 2.61 -32.68
CA SER A 260 2.94 3.63 -33.67
C SER A 260 1.99 3.58 -34.85
#